data_AF-A0A3D2Z375-F1
#
_entry.id   AF-A0A3D2Z375-F1
#
_cell.length_a   1.000
_cell.length_b   1.000
_cell.length_c   1.000
_cell.angle_alpha   90.00
_cell.angle_beta   90.00
_cell.angle_gamma   90.00
#
_symmetry.space_group_name_H-M   'P 1'
#
loop_
_entity.id
_entity.type
_entity.pdbx_description
1 polymer ?
#
loop_
_entity_poly.entity_id
_entity_poly.type
_entity_poly.pdbx_seq_one_letter_code
_entity_poly.pdbx_strand_id
1 'polypeptide(L)'
;MITLKLRYTDFETLTRARTIKATNAETRVLACVKHLFYDNYDGKREVRLLGIALSGLEKGTGQLELPFDERSRPNIALAIDAVRDRFGYDAIRLGLEQ
;
A
#
# COMPACT_ATOMS: atom_id res chain seq x y z
N MET A 1 4.90 0.70 -10.00
CA MET A 1 4.20 -0.59 -10.23
C MET A 1 4.00 -1.30 -8.90
N ILE A 2 2.82 -1.89 -8.69
CA ILE A 2 2.49 -2.69 -7.51
C ILE A 2 2.32 -4.15 -7.95
N THR A 3 3.03 -5.07 -7.31
CA THR A 3 2.97 -6.50 -7.58
C THR A 3 2.45 -7.24 -6.35
N LEU A 4 1.49 -8.12 -6.58
CA LEU A 4 0.86 -9.00 -5.62
C LEU A 4 1.29 -10.45 -5.90
N LYS A 5 1.77 -11.14 -4.87
CA LYS A 5 2.08 -12.57 -4.89
C LYS A 5 1.24 -13.27 -3.84
N LEU A 6 0.36 -14.18 -4.27
CA LEU A 6 -0.36 -15.09 -3.37
C LEU A 6 0.24 -16.48 -3.54
N ARG A 7 0.61 -17.11 -2.44
CA ARG A 7 0.94 -18.54 -2.41
C ARG A 7 -0.11 -19.27 -1.60
N TYR A 8 -0.71 -20.30 -2.18
CA TYR A 8 -1.70 -21.14 -1.50
C TYR A 8 -1.02 -22.26 -0.71
N THR A 9 -1.80 -22.94 0.14
CA THR A 9 -1.34 -24.13 0.90
C THR A 9 -0.88 -25.26 -0.01
N ASP A 10 -1.48 -25.39 -1.19
CA ASP A 10 -1.07 -26.33 -2.26
C ASP A 10 0.20 -25.89 -3.02
N PHE A 11 0.93 -24.90 -2.50
CA PHE A 11 2.15 -24.33 -3.09
C PHE A 11 2.00 -23.62 -4.44
N GLU A 12 0.81 -23.63 -5.06
CA GLU A 12 0.50 -22.80 -6.23
C GLU A 12 0.72 -21.31 -5.93
N THR A 13 1.36 -20.61 -6.87
CA THR A 13 1.67 -19.18 -6.73
C THR A 13 0.99 -18.36 -7.82
N LEU A 14 0.14 -17.43 -7.39
CA LEU A 14 -0.51 -16.45 -8.24
C LEU A 14 0.25 -15.12 -8.14
N THR A 15 0.77 -14.64 -9.27
CA THR A 15 1.43 -13.33 -9.36
C THR A 15 0.63 -12.40 -10.28
N ARG A 16 0.36 -11.19 -9.78
CA ARG A 16 -0.37 -10.14 -10.49
C ARG A 16 0.30 -8.80 -10.27
N ALA A 17 0.30 -7.94 -11.27
CA ALA A 17 0.87 -6.62 -11.15
C ALA A 17 -0.07 -5.57 -11.75
N ARG A 18 -0.07 -4.37 -11.16
CA ARG A 18 -0.78 -3.20 -11.68
C ARG A 18 0.16 -2.01 -11.69
N THR A 19 0.19 -1.31 -12.81
CA THR A 19 0.85 -0.02 -12.93
C THR A 19 -0.11 1.07 -12.48
N ILE A 20 0.33 1.91 -11.56
CA ILE A 20 -0.38 3.11 -11.10
C ILE A 20 0.47 4.33 -11.39
N LYS A 21 -0.17 5.50 -11.49
CA LYS A 21 0.55 6.79 -11.55
C LYS A 21 1.42 6.94 -10.30
N ALA A 22 2.58 7.59 -10.45
CA ALA A 22 3.47 7.89 -9.33
C ALA A 22 2.67 8.59 -8.22
N THR A 23 2.80 8.08 -7.00
CA THR A 23 2.06 8.59 -5.85
C THR A 23 2.87 8.38 -4.58
N ASN A 24 2.77 9.35 -3.68
CA ASN A 24 3.27 9.27 -2.31
C ASN A 24 2.13 9.02 -1.29
N ALA A 25 0.89 8.87 -1.76
CA ALA A 25 -0.27 8.64 -0.90
C ALA A 25 -0.40 7.16 -0.53
N GLU A 26 -0.19 6.84 0.76
CA GLU A 26 -0.34 5.49 1.32
C GLU A 26 -1.72 4.90 1.01
N THR A 27 -2.78 5.71 1.16
CA THR A 27 -4.18 5.32 0.92
C THR A 27 -4.40 4.83 -0.52
N ARG A 28 -3.78 5.47 -1.50
CA ARG A 28 -3.90 5.11 -2.92
C ARG A 28 -3.20 3.78 -3.23
N VAL A 29 -2.05 3.54 -2.60
CA VAL A 29 -1.32 2.27 -2.70
C VAL A 29 -2.13 1.15 -2.05
N LEU A 30 -2.64 1.35 -0.83
CA LEU A 30 -3.45 0.37 -0.11
C LEU A 30 -4.74 0.02 -0.84
N ALA A 31 -5.46 1.01 -1.39
CA ALA A 31 -6.65 0.76 -2.19
C ALA A 31 -6.35 -0.11 -3.42
N CYS A 32 -5.25 0.17 -4.12
CA CYS A 32 -4.81 -0.61 -5.26
C CYS A 32 -4.45 -2.06 -4.89
N VAL A 33 -3.75 -2.25 -3.77
CA VAL A 33 -3.41 -3.58 -3.24
C VAL A 33 -4.67 -4.37 -2.89
N LYS A 34 -5.62 -3.76 -2.17
CA LYS A 34 -6.89 -4.38 -1.82
C LYS A 34 -7.66 -4.81 -3.06
N HIS A 35 -7.77 -3.92 -4.06
CA HIS A 35 -8.42 -4.25 -5.33
C HIS A 35 -7.73 -5.43 -6.04
N LEU A 36 -6.40 -5.42 -6.14
CA LEU A 36 -5.65 -6.52 -6.73
C LEU A 36 -5.89 -7.84 -5.99
N PHE A 37 -5.98 -7.80 -4.66
CA PHE A 37 -6.24 -8.97 -3.83
C PHE A 37 -7.65 -9.51 -4.07
N TYR A 38 -8.69 -8.70 -3.90
CA TYR A 38 -10.08 -9.15 -4.04
C TYR A 38 -10.43 -9.63 -5.45
N ASP A 39 -9.81 -9.04 -6.48
CA ASP A 39 -10.00 -9.44 -7.88
C ASP A 39 -9.37 -10.80 -8.22
N ASN A 40 -8.36 -11.23 -7.44
CA ASN A 40 -7.55 -12.41 -7.76
C ASN A 40 -7.60 -13.50 -6.67
N TYR A 41 -8.20 -13.21 -5.53
CA TYR A 41 -8.40 -14.17 -4.46
C TYR A 41 -9.73 -14.90 -4.64
N ASP A 42 -9.66 -16.22 -4.78
CA ASP A 42 -10.83 -17.07 -5.01
C ASP A 42 -11.70 -17.28 -3.75
N GLY A 43 -11.26 -16.86 -2.57
CA GLY A 43 -12.04 -16.97 -1.33
C GLY A 43 -12.13 -18.37 -0.73
N LYS A 44 -11.80 -19.43 -1.51
CA LYS A 44 -11.95 -20.83 -1.08
C LYS A 44 -10.64 -21.45 -0.61
N ARG A 45 -9.51 -20.98 -1.14
CA ARG A 45 -8.18 -21.55 -0.88
C ARG A 45 -7.49 -20.81 0.26
N GLU A 46 -6.85 -21.58 1.13
CA GLU A 46 -6.05 -21.03 2.23
C GLU A 46 -4.77 -20.39 1.68
N VAL A 47 -4.50 -19.16 2.10
CA VAL A 47 -3.30 -18.41 1.70
C VAL A 47 -2.20 -18.67 2.71
N ARG A 48 -1.07 -19.19 2.23
CA ARG A 48 0.13 -19.44 3.03
C ARG A 48 1.09 -18.25 3.03
N LEU A 49 1.10 -17.47 1.95
CA LEU A 49 1.93 -16.27 1.83
C LEU A 49 1.21 -15.20 1.00
N LEU A 50 1.21 -13.98 1.52
CA LEU A 50 0.79 -12.78 0.82
C LEU A 50 1.98 -11.82 0.74
N GLY A 51 2.50 -11.61 -0.46
CA GLY A 51 3.63 -10.73 -0.72
C GLY A 51 3.21 -9.54 -1.57
N ILE A 52 3.63 -8.34 -1.18
CA ILE A 52 3.44 -7.11 -1.95
C ILE A 52 4.82 -6.53 -2.26
N ALA A 53 5.06 -6.22 -3.53
CA ALA A 53 6.30 -5.59 -3.97
C ALA A 53 5.99 -4.31 -4.75
N LEU A 54 6.71 -3.24 -4.43
CA LEU A 54 6.67 -1.97 -5.15
C LEU A 54 7.91 -1.89 -6.06
N SER A 55 7.73 -1.35 -7.26
CA SER A 55 8.82 -1.18 -8.24
C SER A 55 8.64 0.12 -9.02
N GLY A 56 9.75 0.65 -9.55
CA GLY A 56 9.76 1.97 -10.19
C GLY A 56 9.54 3.11 -9.18
N LEU A 57 10.21 3.02 -8.03
CA LEU A 57 10.22 4.09 -7.04
C LEU A 57 11.21 5.15 -7.50
N GLU A 58 10.75 6.39 -7.61
CA GLU A 58 11.56 7.53 -8.03
C GLU A 58 11.85 8.45 -6.84
N LYS A 59 13.12 8.85 -6.68
CA LYS A 59 13.53 9.94 -5.78
C LYS A 59 13.35 11.28 -6.50
N GLY A 60 12.12 11.62 -6.83
CA GLY A 60 11.78 12.91 -7.42
C GLY A 60 10.91 13.71 -6.46
N THR A 61 11.23 14.99 -6.27
CA THR A 61 10.28 15.98 -5.72
C THR A 61 9.23 16.28 -6.78
N GLY A 62 8.41 15.28 -7.13
CA GLY A 62 7.22 15.50 -7.93
C GLY A 62 6.36 16.50 -7.17
N GLN A 63 5.96 17.58 -7.83
CA GLN A 63 5.04 18.58 -7.30
C GLN A 63 3.88 17.86 -6.62
N LEU A 64 3.79 18.00 -5.30
CA LEU A 64 2.64 17.55 -4.53
C LEU A 64 1.41 18.16 -5.21
N GLU A 65 0.48 17.33 -5.68
CA GLU A 65 -0.83 17.84 -6.12
C GLU A 65 -1.35 18.72 -4.97
N LEU A 66 -1.57 20.00 -5.26
CA LEU A 66 -2.11 20.95 -4.29
C LEU A 66 -3.42 20.36 -3.75
N PRO A 67 -3.53 20.09 -2.44
CA PRO A 67 -4.73 19.50 -1.88
C PRO A 67 -5.84 20.55 -1.93
N PHE A 68 -6.69 20.48 -2.94
CA PHE A 68 -7.93 21.26 -3.00
C PHE A 68 -9.02 20.67 -2.09
N ASP A 69 -8.69 19.67 -1.27
CA ASP A 69 -9.60 19.05 -0.29
C ASP A 69 -9.07 19.29 1.13
N GLU A 70 -9.82 20.06 1.92
CA GLU A 70 -9.51 20.44 3.31
C GLU A 70 -9.31 19.24 4.27
N ARG A 71 -9.54 18.00 3.81
CA ARG A 71 -9.32 16.77 4.59
C ARG A 71 -7.95 16.14 4.37
N SER A 72 -7.21 16.53 3.33
CA SER A 72 -5.85 16.05 3.11
C SER A 72 -4.90 16.92 3.93
N ARG A 73 -4.63 16.53 5.18
CA ARG A 73 -3.70 17.22 6.07
C ARG A 73 -2.28 16.64 5.91
N PRO A 74 -1.44 17.15 4.99
CA PRO A 74 -0.07 16.67 4.79
C PRO A 74 0.76 16.72 6.07
N ASN A 75 0.43 17.64 6.99
CA ASN A 75 1.10 17.79 8.27
C ASN A 75 0.95 16.56 9.19
N ILE A 76 -0.17 15.84 9.10
CA ILE A 76 -0.41 14.63 9.92
C ILE A 76 0.41 13.45 9.37
N ALA A 77 0.43 13.28 8.04
CA ALA A 77 1.20 12.21 7.41
C ALA A 77 2.70 12.36 7.71
N LEU A 78 3.24 13.59 7.62
CA LEU A 78 4.63 13.89 7.96
C LEU A 78 4.94 13.67 9.44
N ALA A 79 4.01 14.03 10.34
CA ALA A 79 4.18 13.78 11.77
C ALA A 79 4.19 12.28 12.11
N ILE A 80 3.32 11.49 11.47
CA ILE A 80 3.29 10.02 11.63
C ILE A 80 4.60 9.40 11.10
N ASP A 81 5.07 9.86 9.94
CA ASP A 81 6.32 9.39 9.34
C ASP A 81 7.53 9.69 10.24
N ALA A 82 7.61 10.91 10.81
CA ALA A 82 8.67 11.28 11.75
C ALA A 82 8.66 10.44 13.04
N VAL A 83 7.48 10.04 13.54
CA VAL A 83 7.40 9.12 14.69
C VAL A 83 7.80 7.70 14.29
N ARG A 84 7.42 7.24 13.09
CA ARG A 84 7.83 5.92 12.57
C ARG A 84 9.33 5.82 12.33
N ASP A 85 9.97 6.90 11.87
CA ASP A 85 11.43 6.98 11.68
C ASP A 85 12.18 6.85 13.02
N ARG A 86 11.65 7.49 14.08
CA ARG A 86 12.31 7.52 15.39
C ARG A 86 12.00 6.32 16.29
N PHE A 87 10.81 5.72 16.17
CA PHE A 87 10.32 4.66 17.07
C PHE A 87 9.99 3.34 16.37
N GLY A 88 10.17 3.26 15.05
CA GLY A 88 9.85 2.08 14.25
C GLY A 88 8.38 2.01 13.82
N TYR A 89 8.10 1.19 12.80
CA TYR A 89 6.76 1.03 12.20
C TYR A 89 5.68 0.51 13.17
N ASP A 90 6.07 -0.07 14.31
CA ASP A 90 5.13 -0.59 15.31
C ASP A 90 4.64 0.49 16.30
N ALA A 91 5.27 1.68 16.31
CA ALA A 91 4.96 2.75 17.26
C ALA A 91 3.64 3.49 16.96
N ILE A 92 3.22 3.55 15.69
CA ILE A 92 1.93 4.14 15.27
C ILE A 92 1.28 3.26 14.21
N ARG A 93 0.18 2.61 14.59
CA ARG A 93 -0.77 1.99 13.65
C ARG A 93 -1.87 3.01 13.34
N LEU A 94 -2.23 3.14 12.06
CA LEU A 94 -3.46 3.84 11.69
C LEU A 94 -4.60 3.09 12.39
N GLY A 95 -5.29 3.77 13.31
CA GLY A 95 -6.55 3.26 13.82
C GLY A 95 -7.51 3.13 12.65
N LEU A 96 -7.99 1.91 12.39
CA LEU A 96 -9.08 1.70 11.44
C LEU A 96 -10.30 2.42 12.02
N GLU A 97 -10.64 3.57 11.45
CA GLU A 97 -11.94 4.20 11.69
C GLU A 97 -13.01 3.25 11.14
N GLN A 98 -13.97 2.92 12.02
CA GLN A 98 -15.12 2.04 11.78
C GLN A 98 -16.16 2.71 10.88
#